data_AF-A0A1G3UD41-F1
#
_entry.id   AF-A0A1G3UD41-F1
#
_cell.length_a   1.000
_cell.length_b   1.000
_cell.length_c   1.000
_cell.angle_alpha   90.00
_cell.angle_beta   90.00
_cell.angle_gamma   90.00
#
_symmetry.space_group_name_H-M   'P 1'
#
loop_
_entity.id
_entity.type
_entity.pdbx_description
1 polymer ?
#
loop_
_entity_poly.entity_id
_entity_poly.type
_entity_poly.pdbx_seq_one_letter_code
_entity_poly.pdbx_strand_id
1 'polypeptide(L)'
;MSGDVLITQDILAGDFLTIFVSSALVLVFGGFYVGIYTAVKVNLLKGWAMPFGYLFWMLAAYCLYLMGSLMHVNNFTAKALVVAAIGLLLLPHAVYYMQDRVHEENEH
;
A
#
# COMPACT_ATOMS: atom_id res chain seq x y z
N MET A 1 -34.40 -0.42 28.87
CA MET A 1 -33.34 -1.22 28.23
C MET A 1 -33.01 -0.51 26.93
N SER A 2 -31.93 0.27 26.90
CA SER A 2 -31.45 0.87 25.65
C SER A 2 -31.02 -0.27 24.75
N GLY A 3 -31.81 -0.52 23.70
CA GLY A 3 -31.41 -1.41 22.64
C GLY A 3 -30.25 -0.75 21.92
N ASP A 4 -29.03 -1.14 22.26
CA ASP A 4 -27.88 -0.93 21.40
C ASP A 4 -28.22 -1.58 20.05
N VAL A 5 -28.65 -0.75 19.12
CA VAL A 5 -28.72 -1.10 17.70
C VAL A 5 -27.29 -1.31 17.29
N LEU A 6 -26.81 -2.56 17.44
CA LEU A 6 -25.62 -3.02 16.75
C LEU A 6 -25.93 -2.84 15.26
N ILE A 7 -25.47 -1.71 14.71
CA ILE A 7 -25.30 -1.51 13.28
C ILE A 7 -24.25 -2.54 12.85
N THR A 8 -24.67 -3.79 12.68
CA THR A 8 -23.87 -4.75 11.93
C THR A 8 -23.95 -4.25 10.50
N GLN A 9 -22.88 -3.63 10.02
CA GLN A 9 -22.67 -3.60 8.57
C GLN A 9 -22.50 -5.06 8.19
N ASP A 10 -23.60 -5.72 7.82
CA ASP A 10 -23.58 -7.01 7.16
C ASP A 10 -22.84 -6.81 5.84
N ILE A 11 -21.51 -6.87 5.90
CA ILE A 11 -20.68 -7.19 4.75
C ILE A 11 -21.26 -8.49 4.24
N LEU A 12 -21.83 -8.44 3.02
CA LEU A 12 -22.34 -9.62 2.36
C LEU A 12 -21.27 -10.71 2.47
N ALA A 13 -21.57 -11.86 3.08
CA ALA A 13 -20.57 -12.90 3.32
C ALA A 13 -19.84 -13.34 2.02
N GLY A 14 -20.45 -13.11 0.85
CA GLY A 14 -19.84 -13.31 -0.46
C GLY A 14 -18.73 -12.31 -0.83
N ASP A 15 -18.76 -11.07 -0.32
CA ASP A 15 -17.76 -10.05 -0.61
C ASP A 15 -16.58 -10.07 0.36
N PHE A 16 -16.76 -10.67 1.55
CA PHE A 16 -15.70 -10.79 2.57
C PHE A 16 -14.44 -11.47 2.02
N LEU A 17 -14.61 -12.60 1.30
CA LEU A 17 -13.47 -13.32 0.73
C LEU A 17 -12.72 -12.47 -0.29
N THR A 18 -13.44 -11.74 -1.14
CA THR A 18 -12.84 -10.87 -2.16
C THR A 18 -12.11 -9.68 -1.54
N ILE A 19 -12.69 -9.07 -0.50
CA ILE A 19 -12.05 -8.00 0.27
C ILE A 19 -10.77 -8.51 0.96
N PHE A 20 -10.83 -9.68 1.59
CA PHE A 20 -9.70 -10.29 2.28
C PHE A 20 -8.57 -10.67 1.32
N VAL A 21 -8.90 -11.30 0.20
CA VAL A 21 -7.91 -11.66 -0.83
C VAL A 21 -7.32 -10.39 -1.45
N SER A 22 -8.14 -9.38 -1.73
CA SER A 22 -7.65 -8.09 -2.25
C SER A 22 -6.70 -7.40 -1.28
N SER A 23 -7.01 -7.38 0.03
CA SER A 23 -6.14 -6.77 1.04
C SER A 23 -4.83 -7.55 1.23
N ALA A 24 -4.88 -8.89 1.21
CA ALA A 24 -3.68 -9.72 1.22
C ALA A 24 -2.80 -9.44 -0.02
N LEU A 25 -3.39 -9.34 -1.21
CA LEU A 25 -2.68 -9.01 -2.45
C LEU A 25 -2.05 -7.61 -2.40
N VAL A 26 -2.73 -6.61 -1.80
CA VAL A 26 -2.13 -5.29 -1.56
C VAL A 26 -0.85 -5.41 -0.74
N LEU A 27 -0.87 -6.18 0.35
CA LEU A 27 0.32 -6.36 1.20
C LEU A 27 1.44 -7.09 0.47
N VAL A 28 1.10 -8.14 -0.29
CA VAL A 28 2.07 -8.91 -1.09
C VAL A 28 2.72 -8.01 -2.15
N PHE A 29 1.93 -7.33 -2.98
CA PHE A 29 2.45 -6.46 -4.05
C PHE A 29 3.12 -5.19 -3.52
N GLY A 30 2.59 -4.61 -2.44
CA GLY A 30 3.23 -3.49 -1.74
C GLY A 30 4.58 -3.88 -1.14
N GLY A 31 4.67 -5.07 -0.54
CA GLY A 31 5.92 -5.64 -0.04
C GLY A 31 6.94 -5.90 -1.17
N PHE A 32 6.49 -6.43 -2.31
CA PHE A 32 7.35 -6.58 -3.49
C PHE A 32 7.83 -5.24 -4.05
N TYR A 33 6.97 -4.21 -4.11
CA TYR A 33 7.38 -2.86 -4.52
C TYR A 33 8.50 -2.32 -3.63
N VAL A 34 8.29 -2.32 -2.31
CA VAL A 34 9.29 -1.84 -1.35
C VAL A 34 10.56 -2.69 -1.40
N GLY A 35 10.42 -4.02 -1.52
CA GLY A 35 11.54 -4.96 -1.62
C GLY A 35 12.40 -4.73 -2.87
N ILE A 36 11.78 -4.58 -4.05
CA ILE A 36 12.49 -4.28 -5.30
C ILE A 36 13.13 -2.89 -5.24
N TYR A 37 12.41 -1.89 -4.72
CA TYR A 37 12.93 -0.54 -4.56
C TYR A 37 14.18 -0.52 -3.67
N THR A 38 14.11 -1.15 -2.50
CA THR A 38 15.24 -1.29 -1.58
C THR A 38 16.39 -2.06 -2.24
N ALA A 39 16.11 -3.19 -2.90
CA ALA A 39 17.13 -4.00 -3.55
C ALA A 39 17.87 -3.26 -4.67
N VAL A 40 17.17 -2.43 -5.45
CA VAL A 40 17.81 -1.55 -6.45
C VAL A 40 18.67 -0.50 -5.76
N LYS A 41 18.18 0.12 -4.69
CA LYS A 41 18.89 1.21 -4.00
C LYS A 41 20.11 0.73 -3.22
N VAL A 42 20.10 -0.49 -2.68
CA VAL A 42 21.29 -1.12 -2.08
C VAL A 42 22.24 -1.75 -3.12
N ASN A 43 22.06 -1.42 -4.41
CA ASN A 43 22.84 -1.98 -5.53
C ASN A 43 22.80 -3.52 -5.66
N LEU A 44 21.86 -4.19 -4.99
CA LEU A 44 21.67 -5.64 -5.08
C LEU A 44 21.01 -6.04 -6.42
N LEU A 45 20.23 -5.13 -7.00
CA LEU A 45 19.59 -5.26 -8.31
C LEU A 45 19.93 -4.05 -9.20
N LYS A 46 20.11 -4.27 -10.51
CA LYS A 46 20.34 -3.18 -11.47
C LYS A 46 19.15 -2.22 -11.50
N GLY A 47 19.41 -0.93 -11.67
CA GLY A 47 18.39 0.14 -11.80
C GLY A 47 17.31 -0.12 -12.86
N TRP A 48 17.57 -1.01 -13.82
CA TRP A 48 16.59 -1.49 -14.80
C TRP A 48 15.41 -2.27 -14.18
N ALA A 49 15.51 -2.74 -12.93
CA ALA A 49 14.42 -3.37 -12.20
C ALA A 49 13.43 -2.37 -11.56
N MET A 50 13.73 -1.06 -11.55
CA MET A 50 12.77 -0.04 -11.07
C MET A 50 11.39 -0.07 -11.76
N PRO A 51 11.25 -0.15 -13.10
CA PRO A 51 9.95 -0.24 -13.75
C PRO A 51 9.11 -1.43 -13.28
N PHE A 52 9.74 -2.56 -12.92
CA PHE A 52 9.02 -3.69 -12.33
C PHE A 52 8.41 -3.34 -10.97
N GLY A 53 9.16 -2.62 -10.12
CA GLY A 53 8.64 -2.10 -8.86
C GLY A 53 7.39 -1.24 -9.06
N TYR A 54 7.44 -0.26 -9.96
CA TYR A 54 6.28 0.59 -10.24
C TYR A 54 5.07 -0.17 -10.78
N LEU A 55 5.29 -1.26 -11.53
CA LEU A 55 4.25 -2.17 -11.99
C LEU A 55 3.54 -2.84 -10.79
N PHE A 56 4.30 -3.34 -9.82
CA PHE A 56 3.75 -3.90 -8.58
C PHE A 56 3.04 -2.84 -7.73
N TRP A 57 3.52 -1.61 -7.71
CA TRP A 57 2.83 -0.51 -7.03
C TRP A 57 1.48 -0.18 -7.67
N MET A 58 1.40 -0.08 -9.01
CA MET A 58 0.13 0.11 -9.70
C MET A 58 -0.85 -1.05 -9.45
N LEU A 59 -0.34 -2.29 -9.41
CA LEU A 59 -1.16 -3.46 -9.13
C LEU A 59 -1.67 -3.46 -7.68
N ALA A 60 -0.84 -3.07 -6.71
CA ALA A 60 -1.26 -2.88 -5.33
C ALA A 60 -2.33 -1.78 -5.21
N ALA A 61 -2.15 -0.64 -5.89
CA ALA A 61 -3.13 0.44 -5.93
C ALA A 61 -4.46 -0.03 -6.55
N TYR A 62 -4.42 -0.86 -7.58
CA TYR A 62 -5.61 -1.44 -8.19
C TYR A 62 -6.35 -2.42 -7.26
N CYS A 63 -5.64 -3.31 -6.58
CA CYS A 63 -6.24 -4.19 -5.56
C CYS A 63 -6.88 -3.39 -4.42
N LEU A 64 -6.25 -2.28 -4.04
CA LEU A 64 -6.74 -1.39 -3.01
C LEU A 64 -8.01 -0.62 -3.45
N TYR A 65 -8.08 -0.23 -4.72
CA TYR A 65 -9.27 0.35 -5.34
C TYR A 65 -10.43 -0.66 -5.37
N LEU A 66 -10.17 -1.90 -5.80
CA LEU A 66 -11.18 -2.96 -5.80
C LEU A 66 -11.75 -3.21 -4.39
N MET A 67 -10.88 -3.33 -3.38
CA MET A 67 -11.30 -3.46 -1.99
C MET A 67 -12.18 -2.27 -1.54
N GLY A 68 -11.76 -1.04 -1.84
CA GLY A 68 -12.51 0.16 -1.49
C GLY A 68 -13.87 0.25 -2.17
N SER A 69 -13.99 -0.26 -3.40
CA SER A 69 -15.26 -0.31 -4.13
C SER A 69 -16.20 -1.40 -3.61
N LEU A 70 -15.67 -2.56 -3.22
CA LEU A 70 -16.47 -3.70 -2.75
C LEU A 70 -16.97 -3.53 -1.31
N MET A 71 -16.23 -2.79 -0.47
CA MET A 71 -16.62 -2.58 0.93
C MET A 71 -17.92 -1.75 1.11
N HIS A 72 -18.54 -1.27 0.03
CA HIS A 72 -19.68 -0.34 0.06
C HIS A 72 -19.43 0.85 1.01
N VAL A 73 -18.15 1.18 1.24
CA VAL A 73 -17.73 2.22 2.16
C VAL A 73 -18.02 3.56 1.53
N ASN A 74 -18.41 4.52 2.37
CA ASN A 74 -18.65 5.90 1.95
C ASN A 74 -17.50 6.40 1.06
N ASN A 75 -17.80 7.19 0.03
CA ASN A 75 -16.83 7.71 -0.96
C ASN A 75 -15.56 8.30 -0.32
N PHE A 76 -15.67 8.76 0.93
CA PHE A 76 -14.57 9.23 1.75
C PHE A 76 -13.51 8.17 2.06
N THR A 77 -13.90 6.95 2.45
CA THR A 77 -12.96 5.87 2.81
C THR A 77 -12.21 5.35 1.59
N ALA A 78 -12.89 5.20 0.45
CA ALA A 78 -12.24 4.82 -0.81
C ALA A 78 -11.18 5.86 -1.22
N LYS A 79 -11.49 7.16 -1.08
CA LYS A 79 -10.51 8.24 -1.32
C LYS A 79 -9.36 8.21 -0.31
N ALA A 80 -9.64 7.98 0.97
CA ALA A 80 -8.62 7.89 2.00
C ALA A 80 -7.65 6.72 1.76
N LEU A 81 -8.16 5.58 1.29
CA LEU A 81 -7.36 4.42 0.87
C LEU A 81 -6.44 4.77 -0.30
N VAL A 82 -6.95 5.42 -1.34
CA VAL A 82 -6.11 5.88 -2.47
C VAL A 82 -5.04 6.88 -2.01
N VAL A 83 -5.38 7.81 -1.11
CA VAL A 83 -4.42 8.75 -0.52
C VAL A 83 -3.35 8.01 0.30
N ALA A 84 -3.73 6.98 1.06
CA ALA A 84 -2.79 6.15 1.80
C ALA A 84 -1.83 5.40 0.87
N ALA A 85 -2.30 4.89 -0.29
CA ALA A 85 -1.44 4.26 -1.29
C ALA A 85 -0.43 5.24 -1.92
N ILE A 86 -0.80 6.51 -2.08
CA ILE A 86 0.11 7.58 -2.51
C ILE A 86 1.12 7.91 -1.40
N GLY A 87 0.67 7.99 -0.14
CA GLY A 87 1.55 8.18 1.02
C GLY A 87 2.59 7.07 1.17
N LEU A 88 2.22 5.83 0.83
CA LEU A 88 3.11 4.68 0.83
C LEU A 88 4.23 4.80 -0.21
N LEU A 89 4.02 5.53 -1.31
CA LEU A 89 5.07 5.84 -2.28
C LEU A 89 6.08 6.85 -1.72
N LEU A 90 5.64 7.72 -0.81
CA LEU A 90 6.42 8.81 -0.22
C LEU A 90 7.39 8.31 0.88
N LEU A 91 7.01 7.27 1.62
CA LEU A 91 7.83 6.62 2.65
C LEU A 91 9.22 6.17 2.16
N PRO A 92 9.36 5.37 1.09
CA PRO A 92 10.65 4.96 0.56
C PRO A 92 11.44 6.12 -0.06
N HIS A 93 10.83 7.26 -0.38
CA HIS A 93 11.58 8.46 -0.78
C HIS A 93 12.07 9.25 0.44
N ALA A 94 11.24 9.40 1.47
CA ALA A 94 11.55 10.19 2.67
C ALA A 94 12.60 9.53 3.56
N VAL A 95 12.49 8.22 3.82
CA VAL A 95 13.46 7.48 4.63
C VAL A 95 14.86 7.54 4.01
N TYR A 96 14.94 7.41 2.68
CA TYR A 96 16.21 7.46 1.98
C TYR A 96 16.83 8.85 1.96
N TYR A 97 16.02 9.92 1.83
CA TYR A 97 16.53 11.28 1.95
C TYR A 97 17.20 11.52 3.31
N MET A 98 16.64 10.96 4.38
CA MET A 98 17.24 11.05 5.72
C MET A 98 18.51 10.20 5.85
N GLN A 99 18.54 8.99 5.27
CA GLN A 99 19.72 8.11 5.32
C GLN A 99 20.90 8.64 4.50
N ASP A 100 20.64 9.28 3.38
CA ASP A 100 21.64 9.90 2.50
C ASP A 100 22.33 11.08 3.21
N ARG A 101 21.53 11.95 3.84
CA ARG A 101 22.01 13.09 4.64
C ARG A 101 22.87 12.66 5.82
N VAL A 102 22.47 11.59 6.50
CA VAL A 102 23.23 11.06 7.64
C VAL A 102 24.54 10.40 7.19
N HIS A 103 24.58 9.76 6.02
CA HIS A 103 25.84 9.27 5.46
C HIS A 103 26.80 10.41 5.09
N GLU A 104 26.29 11.47 4.45
CA GLU A 104 27.08 12.67 4.13
C GLU A 104 27.64 13.36 5.39
N GLU A 105 26.86 13.40 6.48
CA GLU A 105 27.27 14.08 7.72
C GLU A 105 28.25 13.26 8.58
N ASN A 106 28.30 11.93 8.42
CA ASN A 106 29.21 11.05 9.15
C ASN A 106 30.47 10.64 8.37
N GLU A 107 30.61 11.04 7.11
CA GLU A 107 31.83 10.84 6.30
C GLU A 107 32.90 11.92 6.52
N HIS A 108 32.76 12.75 7.56
CA HIS A 108 33.74 13.74 8.01
C HIS A 108 34.42 13.36 9.33
#